data_AF-L2GPH7-F1
#
_entry.id   AF-L2GPH7-F1
#
_cell.length_a   1.000
_cell.length_b   1.000
_cell.length_c   1.000
_cell.angle_alpha   90.00
_cell.angle_beta   90.00
_cell.angle_gamma   90.00
#
_symmetry.space_group_name_H-M   'P 1'
#
loop_
_entity.id
_entity.type
_entity.pdbx_description
1 polymer ?
#
loop_
_entity_poly.entity_id
_entity_poly.type
_entity_poly.pdbx_seq_one_letter_code
_entity_poly.pdbx_strand_id
1 'polypeptide(L)'
;MKKIDKTAKLGKIIQVKSGISSFLTPEFVVVQTFGKPLENTILCADKFKIKTVLSSELKKDIVIFSPSTIDVDEDFVSWMRFYTYSGQNVYVYIFDSKKQWYIDEVI
;
A
#
# COMPACT_ATOMS: atom_id res chain seq x y z
N MET A 1 29.29 -16.91 5.96
CA MET A 1 28.39 -16.34 4.92
C MET A 1 26.99 -16.90 5.11
N LYS A 2 26.01 -16.08 5.53
CA LYS A 2 24.59 -16.51 5.56
C LYS A 2 24.11 -16.67 4.12
N LYS A 3 23.54 -17.84 3.79
CA LYS A 3 22.85 -18.08 2.51
C LYS A 3 21.71 -17.05 2.41
N ILE A 4 21.78 -16.18 1.40
CA ILE A 4 20.66 -15.32 1.02
C ILE A 4 19.60 -16.24 0.45
N ASP A 5 18.44 -16.28 1.08
CA ASP A 5 17.32 -17.11 0.66
C ASP A 5 16.83 -16.61 -0.71
N LYS A 6 16.97 -17.42 -1.75
CA LYS A 6 16.65 -17.05 -3.15
C LYS A 6 15.15 -16.89 -3.41
N THR A 7 14.32 -17.02 -2.39
CA THR A 7 12.85 -17.02 -2.42
C THR A 7 12.22 -15.80 -1.76
N ALA A 8 13.01 -14.86 -1.23
CA ALA A 8 12.49 -13.60 -0.69
C ALA A 8 11.83 -12.79 -1.83
N LYS A 9 10.51 -12.96 -2.00
CA LYS A 9 9.72 -12.15 -2.92
C LYS A 9 9.58 -10.77 -2.33
N LEU A 10 10.10 -9.77 -3.04
CA LEU A 10 9.81 -8.37 -2.74
C LEU A 10 8.31 -8.14 -2.92
N GLY A 11 7.75 -7.30 -2.06
CA GLY A 11 6.39 -6.81 -2.24
C GLY A 11 6.31 -5.82 -3.41
N LYS A 12 5.10 -5.40 -3.74
CA LYS A 12 4.82 -4.49 -4.85
C LYS A 12 3.87 -3.37 -4.42
N ILE A 13 3.92 -2.26 -5.16
CA ILE A 13 2.86 -1.24 -5.15
C ILE A 13 1.85 -1.59 -6.24
N ILE A 14 0.64 -1.94 -5.85
CA ILE A 14 -0.38 -2.52 -6.73
C ILE A 14 -1.58 -1.58 -6.81
N GLN A 15 -1.93 -1.13 -8.02
CA GLN A 15 -3.18 -0.39 -8.22
C GLN A 15 -4.34 -1.35 -8.33
N VAL A 16 -5.37 -1.13 -7.52
CA VAL A 16 -6.59 -1.94 -7.53
C VAL A 16 -7.73 -1.12 -8.09
N LYS A 17 -8.37 -1.63 -9.15
CA LYS A 17 -9.52 -1.00 -9.80
C LYS A 17 -10.85 -1.45 -9.19
N SER A 18 -10.93 -2.71 -8.78
CA SER A 18 -12.10 -3.29 -8.12
C SER A 18 -11.74 -4.61 -7.44
N GLY A 19 -12.54 -5.07 -6.46
CA GLY A 19 -12.44 -6.45 -5.97
C GLY A 19 -11.19 -6.79 -5.16
N ILE A 20 -10.72 -5.86 -4.31
CA ILE A 20 -9.47 -6.02 -3.55
C ILE A 20 -9.44 -7.24 -2.62
N SER A 21 -10.60 -7.67 -2.10
CA SER A 21 -10.71 -8.74 -1.10
C SER A 21 -10.08 -10.07 -1.53
N SER A 22 -10.02 -10.35 -2.83
CA SER A 22 -9.46 -11.60 -3.36
C SER A 22 -7.93 -11.64 -3.36
N PHE A 23 -7.27 -10.50 -3.13
CA PHE A 23 -5.82 -10.34 -3.23
C PHE A 23 -5.16 -10.03 -1.89
N LEU A 24 -5.94 -9.68 -0.87
CA LEU A 24 -5.42 -9.38 0.45
C LEU A 24 -5.04 -10.67 1.17
N THR A 25 -3.89 -10.64 1.83
CA THR A 25 -3.61 -11.61 2.89
C THR A 25 -4.64 -11.49 4.01
N PRO A 26 -4.84 -12.54 4.84
CA PRO A 26 -5.75 -12.48 5.99
C PRO A 26 -5.43 -11.35 6.97
N GLU A 27 -4.17 -10.89 6.99
CA GLU A 27 -3.71 -9.80 7.83
C GLU A 27 -3.42 -8.55 6.96
N PHE A 28 -4.40 -7.66 6.88
CA PHE A 28 -4.26 -6.40 6.16
C PHE A 28 -4.67 -5.21 7.02
N VAL A 29 -4.15 -4.03 6.69
CA VAL A 29 -4.53 -2.75 7.28
C VAL A 29 -5.05 -1.84 6.19
N VAL A 30 -6.24 -1.29 6.42
CA VAL A 30 -6.84 -0.32 5.51
C VAL A 30 -6.61 1.08 6.04
N VAL A 31 -6.07 1.93 5.19
CA VAL A 31 -5.86 3.34 5.42
C VAL A 31 -6.74 4.12 4.44
N GLN A 32 -7.67 4.90 4.99
CA GLN A 32 -8.56 5.76 4.21
C GLN A 32 -8.08 7.21 4.28
N THR A 33 -7.86 7.80 3.13
CA THR A 33 -7.40 9.18 3.00
C THR A 33 -8.56 10.18 2.93
N PHE A 34 -9.79 9.69 2.73
CA PHE A 34 -11.02 10.47 2.66
C PHE A 34 -12.28 9.61 2.88
N GLY A 35 -13.38 10.21 3.33
CA GLY A 35 -14.71 9.59 3.38
C GLY A 35 -15.20 9.19 4.78
N LYS A 36 -16.27 8.39 4.83
CA LYS A 36 -16.76 7.78 6.08
C LYS A 36 -15.88 6.58 6.45
N PRO A 37 -15.51 6.42 7.74
CA PRO A 37 -14.71 5.29 8.18
C PRO A 37 -15.43 3.98 7.88
N LEU A 38 -14.73 3.10 7.18
CA LEU A 38 -15.08 1.69 7.12
C LEU A 38 -14.66 1.02 8.43
N GLU A 39 -15.33 -0.07 8.79
CA GLU A 39 -15.00 -0.82 10.00
C GLU A 39 -13.55 -1.34 9.94
N ASN A 40 -12.81 -1.23 11.04
CA ASN A 40 -11.39 -1.61 11.14
C ASN A 40 -10.43 -0.87 10.20
N THR A 41 -10.70 0.41 9.91
CA THR A 41 -9.85 1.23 9.05
C THR A 41 -9.26 2.45 9.76
N ILE A 42 -8.07 2.87 9.34
CA ILE A 42 -7.40 4.06 9.84
C ILE A 42 -7.85 5.25 8.97
N LEU A 43 -8.67 6.13 9.54
CA LEU A 43 -9.23 7.29 8.84
C LEU A 43 -8.28 8.50 8.82
N CYS A 44 -8.38 9.31 7.76
CA CYS A 44 -7.78 10.62 7.57
C CYS A 44 -6.25 10.59 7.72
N ALA A 45 -5.60 9.67 7.02
CA ALA A 45 -4.15 9.64 7.01
C ALA A 45 -3.60 10.64 6.00
N ASP A 46 -2.95 11.69 6.49
CA ASP A 46 -1.97 12.42 5.69
C ASP A 46 -0.76 11.52 5.38
N LYS A 47 0.17 12.02 4.55
CA LYS A 47 1.38 11.28 4.16
C LYS A 47 2.16 10.75 5.37
N PHE A 48 2.25 11.52 6.46
CA PHE A 48 3.03 11.16 7.63
C PHE A 48 2.37 10.03 8.41
N LYS A 49 1.05 10.08 8.57
CA LYS A 49 0.31 9.01 9.23
C LYS A 49 0.36 7.71 8.42
N ILE A 50 0.29 7.79 7.08
CA ILE A 50 0.52 6.61 6.23
C ILE A 50 1.92 6.04 6.43
N LYS A 51 2.95 6.91 6.48
CA LYS A 51 4.33 6.49 6.76
C LYS A 51 4.44 5.77 8.10
N THR A 52 3.78 6.29 9.14
CA THR A 52 3.76 5.63 10.46
C THR A 52 3.15 4.23 10.36
N VAL A 53 2.02 4.08 9.66
CA VAL A 53 1.38 2.76 9.47
C VAL A 53 2.29 1.80 8.70
N LEU A 54 2.90 2.26 7.60
CA LEU A 54 3.87 1.47 6.83
C LEU A 54 5.02 0.98 7.73
N SER A 55 5.48 1.82 8.66
CA SER A 55 6.56 1.47 9.59
C SER A 55 6.16 0.51 10.71
N SER A 56 4.91 0.55 11.18
CA SER A 56 4.46 -0.26 12.32
C SER A 56 3.94 -1.64 11.92
N GLU A 57 3.51 -1.81 10.66
CA GLU A 57 2.77 -2.98 10.19
C GLU A 57 3.54 -3.81 9.16
N LEU A 58 4.86 -3.95 9.32
CA LEU A 58 5.81 -4.55 8.35
C LEU A 58 5.47 -5.96 7.81
N LYS A 59 4.52 -6.67 8.43
CA LYS A 59 4.11 -8.03 8.04
C LYS A 59 2.71 -8.11 7.40
N LYS A 60 1.95 -7.02 7.44
CA LYS A 60 0.58 -6.96 6.95
C LYS A 60 0.54 -6.29 5.61
N ASP A 61 -0.36 -6.70 4.73
CA ASP A 61 -0.60 -5.91 3.52
C ASP A 61 -1.25 -4.57 3.89
N ILE A 62 -0.87 -3.50 3.19
CA ILE A 62 -1.46 -2.18 3.42
C ILE A 62 -2.32 -1.80 2.24
N VAL A 63 -3.53 -1.35 2.53
CA VAL A 63 -4.47 -0.85 1.54
C VAL A 63 -4.65 0.65 1.73
N ILE A 64 -4.28 1.45 0.75
CA ILE A 64 -4.51 2.89 0.73
C ILE A 64 -5.69 3.18 -0.19
N PHE A 65 -6.82 3.60 0.39
CA PHE A 65 -7.98 4.01 -0.39
C PHE A 65 -7.87 5.46 -0.83
N SER A 66 -8.09 5.71 -2.13
CA SER A 66 -8.15 7.06 -2.71
C SER A 66 -6.90 7.91 -2.43
N PRO A 67 -5.69 7.41 -2.73
CA PRO A 67 -4.46 8.18 -2.54
C PRO A 67 -4.47 9.51 -3.29
N SER A 68 -5.35 9.71 -4.28
CA SER A 68 -5.48 10.93 -5.08
C SER A 68 -5.84 12.16 -4.25
N THR A 69 -6.33 11.99 -3.03
CA THR A 69 -6.53 13.10 -2.08
C THR A 69 -5.24 13.50 -1.36
N ILE A 70 -4.17 12.76 -1.61
CA ILE A 70 -2.81 13.01 -1.13
C ILE A 70 -1.97 13.33 -2.36
N ASP A 71 -1.21 14.42 -2.28
CA ASP A 71 -0.29 14.80 -3.34
C ASP A 71 0.84 13.74 -3.49
N VAL A 72 0.69 12.72 -4.33
CA VAL A 72 1.68 11.63 -4.41
C VAL A 72 2.97 12.12 -5.07
N ASP A 73 3.97 12.44 -4.24
CA ASP A 73 5.30 12.91 -4.63
C ASP A 73 6.35 11.79 -4.57
N GLU A 74 7.56 12.11 -5.02
CA GLU A 74 8.69 11.17 -5.04
C GLU A 74 9.08 10.67 -3.63
N ASP A 75 8.95 11.51 -2.60
CA ASP A 75 9.26 11.14 -1.22
C ASP A 75 8.28 10.10 -0.69
N PHE A 76 6.98 10.31 -0.93
CA PHE A 76 5.94 9.36 -0.54
C PHE A 76 6.09 8.02 -1.27
N VAL A 77 6.39 8.07 -2.57
CA VAL A 77 6.69 6.86 -3.37
C VAL A 77 7.92 6.14 -2.85
N SER A 78 8.96 6.87 -2.45
CA SER A 78 10.18 6.30 -1.88
C SER A 78 9.88 5.58 -0.56
N TRP A 79 8.99 6.12 0.29
CA TRP A 79 8.56 5.42 1.50
C TRP A 79 7.81 4.13 1.17
N MET A 80 6.82 4.16 0.27
CA MET A 80 6.10 2.95 -0.13
C MET A 80 7.07 1.87 -0.64
N ARG A 81 8.01 2.23 -1.53
CA ARG A 81 9.03 1.30 -2.06
C ARG A 81 9.97 0.78 -0.99
N PHE A 82 10.34 1.60 -0.02
CA PHE A 82 11.20 1.16 1.08
C PHE A 82 10.55 0.02 1.85
N TYR A 83 9.24 0.13 2.13
CA TYR A 83 8.53 -0.89 2.89
C TYR A 83 8.16 -2.12 2.05
N THR A 84 7.97 -2.00 0.73
CA THR A 84 7.79 -3.18 -0.12
C THR A 84 9.03 -4.09 -0.15
N TYR A 85 10.24 -3.57 0.10
CA TYR A 85 11.43 -4.41 0.26
C TYR A 85 11.37 -5.38 1.44
N SER A 86 10.48 -5.16 2.41
CA SER A 86 10.23 -6.10 3.51
C SER A 86 9.35 -7.30 3.12
N GLY A 87 8.84 -7.33 1.88
CA GLY A 87 7.90 -8.35 1.40
C GLY A 87 6.42 -7.95 1.51
N GLN A 88 6.13 -6.79 2.10
CA GLN A 88 4.79 -6.22 2.22
C GLN A 88 4.28 -5.69 0.88
N ASN A 89 3.04 -6.02 0.50
CA ASN A 89 2.39 -5.34 -0.62
C ASN A 89 1.67 -4.08 -0.15
N VAL A 90 1.74 -3.04 -0.99
CA VAL A 90 0.97 -1.81 -0.82
C VAL A 90 -0.05 -1.75 -1.94
N TYR A 91 -1.30 -2.02 -1.57
CA TYR A 91 -2.44 -1.88 -2.47
C TYR A 91 -2.93 -0.45 -2.45
N VAL A 92 -3.19 0.08 -3.63
CA VAL A 92 -3.59 1.46 -3.83
C VAL A 92 -4.89 1.45 -4.61
N TYR A 93 -5.99 1.76 -3.93
CA TYR A 93 -7.32 1.73 -4.53
C TYR A 93 -7.58 3.06 -5.25
N ILE A 94 -7.53 3.03 -6.58
CA ILE A 94 -7.68 4.21 -7.43
C ILE A 94 -8.77 3.92 -8.47
N PHE A 95 -9.78 4.78 -8.53
CA PHE A 95 -10.89 4.66 -9.49
C PHE A 95 -10.49 4.97 -10.94
N ASP A 96 -9.30 5.57 -11.15
CA ASP A 96 -8.76 5.84 -12.47
C ASP A 96 -8.41 4.52 -13.21
N SER A 97 -8.80 4.49 -14.47
CA SER A 97 -8.48 3.41 -15.42
C SER A 97 -7.00 3.35 -15.79
N LYS A 98 -6.28 4.47 -15.71
CA LYS A 98 -4.86 4.55 -16.08
C LYS A 98 -3.95 4.12 -14.93
N LYS A 99 -2.91 3.38 -15.30
CA LYS A 99 -1.82 3.00 -14.39
C LYS A 99 -1.08 4.26 -13.94
N GLN A 100 -0.98 4.49 -12.64
CA GLN A 100 -0.18 5.60 -12.12
C GLN A 100 1.33 5.31 -12.27
N TRP A 101 2.14 6.37 -12.41
CA TRP A 101 3.56 6.27 -12.74
C TRP A 101 4.42 5.54 -11.69
N TYR A 102 3.95 5.47 -10.44
CA TYR A 102 4.63 4.84 -9.30
C TYR A 102 4.15 3.41 -9.02
N ILE A 103 3.22 2.89 -9.82
CA ILE A 103 2.62 1.57 -9.64
C ILE A 103 3.46 0.51 -10.34
N ASP A 104 3.68 -0.63 -9.68
CA ASP A 104 4.36 -1.78 -10.28
C ASP A 104 3.39 -2.58 -11.15
N GLU A 105 2.19 -2.83 -10.63
CA GLU A 105 1.19 -3.72 -11.24
C GLU A 105 -0.25 -3.18 -11.08
N VAL A 106 -1.13 -3.50 -12.03
CA VAL A 106 -2.55 -3.12 -11.99
C VAL A 106 -3.41 -4.36 -12.00
N ILE A 107 -4.36 -4.44 -11.08
CA ILE A 107 -5.34 -5.54 -10.95
C ILE A 107 -6.78 -5.02 -10.88
#